data_AF-H9N5U9-F1
#
_entry.id   AF-H9N5U9-F1
#
_cell.length_a   1.000
_cell.length_b   1.000
_cell.length_c   1.000
_cell.angle_alpha   90.00
_cell.angle_beta   90.00
_cell.angle_gamma   90.00
#
_symmetry.space_group_name_H-M   'P 1'
#
loop_
_entity.id
_entity.type
_entity.pdbx_description
1 polymer ?
#
loop_
_entity_poly.entity_id
_entity_poly.type
_entity_poly.pdbx_seq_one_letter_code
_entity_poly.pdbx_strand_id
1 'polypeptide(L)'
;GIGFVMIFLSEYSMILFMSMVFCLFFLGGDLYSFLFYLKLCFLSFVYVWVRGSLPRFRYDKLMYLTWKSYLPVSLNLLIFILGLKLLFLYN
;
A
#
# COMPACT_ATOMS: atom_id res chain seq x y z
N GLY A 1 17.69 -18.69 17.99
CA GLY A 1 18.28 -17.34 17.93
C GLY A 1 18.19 -16.76 16.54
N ILE A 2 19.04 -17.22 15.61
CA ILE A 2 19.17 -16.66 14.25
C ILE A 2 17.86 -16.67 13.44
N GLY A 3 17.06 -17.74 13.51
CA GLY A 3 15.76 -17.80 12.82
C GLY A 3 14.78 -16.70 13.22
N PHE A 4 14.73 -16.35 14.50
CA PHE A 4 13.91 -15.25 15.00
C PHE A 4 14.41 -13.91 14.45
N VAL A 5 15.72 -13.67 14.48
CA VAL A 5 16.34 -12.45 13.96
C VAL A 5 16.04 -12.26 12.47
N MET A 6 16.10 -13.33 11.67
CA MET A 6 15.78 -13.26 10.24
C MET A 6 14.30 -12.92 9.98
N ILE A 7 13.37 -13.36 10.84
CA ILE A 7 11.94 -13.01 10.73
C ILE A 7 11.72 -11.52 11.03
N PHE A 8 12.38 -10.95 12.05
CA PHE A 8 12.26 -9.50 12.30
C PHE A 8 12.90 -8.70 11.17
N LEU A 9 14.09 -9.11 10.71
CA LEU A 9 14.77 -8.43 9.63
C LEU A 9 13.91 -8.41 8.35
N SER A 10 13.25 -9.53 8.04
CA SER A 10 12.36 -9.62 6.88
C SER A 10 11.08 -8.79 7.05
N GLU A 11 10.50 -8.73 8.25
CA GLU A 11 9.33 -7.87 8.50
C GLU A 11 9.65 -6.39 8.26
N TYR A 12 10.78 -5.89 8.78
CA TYR A 12 11.19 -4.50 8.60
C TYR A 12 11.60 -4.20 7.16
N SER A 13 12.27 -5.13 6.47
CA SER A 13 12.63 -4.93 5.06
C SER A 13 11.39 -4.89 4.16
N MET A 14 10.36 -5.69 4.46
CA MET A 14 9.09 -5.67 3.72
C MET A 14 8.31 -4.36 3.94
N ILE A 15 8.35 -3.78 5.14
CA ILE A 15 7.73 -2.47 5.39
C ILE A 15 8.39 -1.39 4.53
N LEU A 16 9.73 -1.35 4.50
CA LEU A 16 10.47 -0.39 3.67
C LEU A 16 10.20 -0.61 2.19
N PHE A 17 10.23 -1.86 1.73
CA PHE A 17 9.96 -2.20 0.33
C PHE A 17 8.55 -1.78 -0.11
N MET A 18 7.52 -2.11 0.67
CA MET A 18 6.14 -1.72 0.34
C MET A 18 5.95 -0.19 0.34
N SER A 19 6.62 0.52 1.25
CA SER A 19 6.59 1.99 1.26
C SER A 19 7.22 2.61 0.01
N MET A 20 8.29 2.00 -0.53
CA MET A 20 8.91 2.41 -1.78
C MET A 20 7.97 2.20 -2.97
N VAL A 21 7.34 1.03 -3.06
CA VAL A 21 6.37 0.71 -4.12
C VAL A 21 5.19 1.68 -4.11
N PHE A 22 4.67 2.03 -2.93
CA PHE A 22 3.61 3.01 -2.79
C PHE A 22 4.03 4.41 -3.28
N CYS A 23 5.23 4.88 -2.92
CA CYS A 23 5.74 6.17 -3.39
C CYS A 23 5.83 6.23 -4.92
N LEU A 24 6.33 5.14 -5.53
CA LEU A 24 6.49 5.06 -6.99
C LEU A 24 5.15 5.12 -7.73
N PHE A 25 4.13 4.38 -7.26
CA PHE A 25 2.84 4.35 -7.94
C PHE A 25 1.99 5.60 -7.72
N PHE A 26 2.02 6.21 -6.53
CA PHE A 26 1.08 7.29 -6.18
C PHE A 26 1.71 8.70 -6.09
N LEU A 27 2.97 8.84 -5.67
CA LEU A 27 3.56 10.14 -5.31
C LEU A 27 4.64 10.65 -6.28
N GLY A 28 4.84 9.94 -7.40
CA GLY A 28 5.86 10.23 -8.39
C GLY A 28 7.26 9.76 -7.97
N GLY A 29 7.97 9.09 -8.90
CA GLY A 29 9.26 8.46 -8.64
C GLY A 29 10.46 9.28 -9.10
N ASP A 30 10.74 10.40 -8.44
CA ASP A 30 11.93 11.22 -8.74
C ASP A 30 13.16 10.74 -7.96
N LEU A 31 13.81 9.67 -8.42
CA LEU A 31 14.94 9.03 -7.73
C LEU A 31 16.15 9.96 -7.48
N TYR A 32 16.32 10.98 -8.34
CA TYR A 32 17.41 11.94 -8.24
C TYR A 32 17.14 13.06 -7.23
N SER A 33 15.88 13.23 -6.82
CA SER A 33 15.51 14.29 -5.88
C SER A 33 15.67 13.84 -4.43
N PHE A 34 16.24 14.69 -3.59
CA PHE A 34 16.27 14.44 -2.14
C PHE A 34 14.86 14.36 -1.53
N LEU A 35 13.90 15.05 -2.16
CA LEU A 35 12.48 15.04 -1.77
C LEU A 35 11.86 13.63 -1.82
N PHE A 36 12.30 12.76 -2.73
CA PHE A 36 11.81 11.39 -2.82
C PHE A 36 12.15 10.57 -1.56
N TYR A 37 13.38 10.70 -1.06
CA TYR A 37 13.81 10.01 0.16
C TYR A 37 13.06 10.53 1.40
N LEU A 38 12.78 11.83 1.48
CA LEU A 38 11.94 12.38 2.55
C LEU A 38 10.51 11.84 2.51
N LYS A 39 9.89 11.74 1.32
CA LYS A 39 8.57 11.13 1.16
C LYS A 39 8.57 9.66 1.62
N LEU A 40 9.61 8.89 1.27
CA LEU A 40 9.76 7.49 1.68
C LEU A 40 9.89 7.36 3.20
N CYS A 41 10.73 8.16 3.84
CA CYS A 41 10.86 8.20 5.30
C CYS A 41 9.54 8.58 5.99
N PHE A 42 8.80 9.55 5.44
CA PHE A 42 7.51 9.92 5.96
C PHE A 42 6.51 8.75 5.87
N LEU A 43 6.49 8.03 4.75
CA LEU A 43 5.59 6.89 4.56
C LEU A 43 5.92 5.72 5.48
N SER A 44 7.20 5.38 5.65
CA SER A 44 7.61 4.33 6.60
C SER A 44 7.28 4.73 8.05
N PHE A 45 7.40 6.01 8.40
CA PHE A 45 6.93 6.52 9.69
C PHE A 45 5.42 6.33 9.88
N VAL A 46 4.60 6.60 8.86
CA VAL A 46 3.14 6.37 8.93
C VAL A 46 2.82 4.90 9.18
N TYR A 47 3.52 3.94 8.54
CA TYR A 47 3.33 2.51 8.81
C TYR A 47 3.54 2.16 10.28
N VAL A 48 4.61 2.69 10.89
CA VAL A 48 4.91 2.47 12.31
C VAL A 48 3.88 3.16 13.20
N TRP A 49 3.46 4.38 12.85
CA TRP A 49 2.47 5.14 13.62
C TRP A 49 1.08 4.47 13.63
N VAL A 50 0.63 3.97 12.48
CA VAL A 50 -0.65 3.25 12.35
C VAL A 50 -0.65 1.98 13.21
N ARG A 51 0.49 1.26 13.26
CA ARG A 51 0.66 0.08 14.11
C ARG A 51 0.48 0.40 15.60
N GLY A 52 0.88 1.59 16.05
CA GLY A 52 0.75 2.04 17.43
C GLY A 52 -0.63 2.59 17.80
N SER A 53 -1.41 3.06 16.82
CA SER A 53 -2.66 3.80 17.07
C SER A 53 -3.92 2.93 17.02
N LEU A 54 -3.92 1.85 16.23
CA LEU A 54 -5.10 1.02 15.99
C LEU A 54 -5.12 -0.25 16.86
N PRO A 55 -6.26 -0.59 17.48
CA PRO A 55 -6.42 -1.88 18.15
C PRO A 55 -6.37 -3.01 17.12
N ARG A 56 -5.79 -4.16 17.52
CA ARG A 56 -5.66 -5.33 16.64
C ARG A 56 -7.05 -5.84 16.22
N PHE A 57 -7.31 -5.84 14.92
CA PHE A 57 -8.51 -6.46 14.37
C PHE A 57 -8.38 -7.99 14.34
N ARG A 58 -9.47 -8.70 14.66
CA ARG A 58 -9.55 -10.16 14.51
C ARG A 58 -9.58 -10.51 13.02
N TYR A 59 -9.04 -11.69 12.68
CA TYR A 59 -8.95 -12.20 11.31
C TYR A 59 -10.29 -12.17 10.55
N ASP A 60 -11.40 -12.50 11.21
CA ASP A 60 -12.72 -12.52 10.57
C ASP A 60 -13.15 -11.15 10.06
N LYS A 61 -12.87 -10.10 10.85
CA LYS A 61 -13.22 -8.72 10.47
C LYS A 61 -12.35 -8.23 9.31
N LEU A 62 -11.07 -8.62 9.29
CA LEU A 62 -10.16 -8.33 8.18
C LEU A 62 -10.61 -9.03 6.89
N MET A 63 -10.94 -10.32 6.97
CA MET A 63 -11.42 -11.09 5.83
C MET A 63 -12.74 -10.51 5.29
N TYR A 64 -13.68 -10.20 6.17
CA TYR A 64 -14.93 -9.56 5.77
C TYR A 64 -14.69 -8.24 5.04
N LEU A 65 -13.80 -7.38 5.57
CA LEU A 65 -13.46 -6.10 4.95
C LEU A 65 -12.90 -6.30 3.53
N THR A 66 -11.93 -7.21 3.36
CA THR A 66 -11.33 -7.48 2.04
C THR A 66 -12.32 -8.04 1.03
N TRP A 67 -13.10 -9.04 1.43
CA TRP A 67 -13.96 -9.78 0.50
C TRP A 67 -15.30 -9.11 0.21
N LYS A 68 -15.91 -8.47 1.22
CA LYS A 68 -17.23 -7.86 1.07
C LYS A 68 -17.19 -6.39 0.68
N SER A 69 -16.11 -5.66 0.99
CA SER A 69 -16.02 -4.22 0.67
C SER A 69 -14.96 -3.91 -0.39
N TYR A 70 -13.69 -4.28 -0.17
CA TYR A 70 -12.62 -3.86 -1.08
C TYR A 70 -12.72 -4.53 -2.46
N LEU A 71 -12.97 -5.84 -2.50
CA LEU A 71 -13.05 -6.58 -3.76
C LEU A 71 -14.15 -6.08 -4.72
N PRO A 72 -15.43 -5.91 -4.30
CA PRO A 72 -16.44 -5.37 -5.20
C PRO A 72 -16.16 -3.91 -5.60
N VAL A 73 -15.61 -3.09 -4.70
CA VAL A 73 -15.25 -1.69 -5.02
C VAL A 73 -14.13 -1.64 -6.07
N SER A 74 -13.08 -2.45 -5.94
CA SER A 74 -11.98 -2.49 -6.91
C SER A 74 -12.45 -2.96 -8.30
N LEU A 75 -13.37 -3.94 -8.34
CA LEU A 75 -13.92 -4.43 -9.61
C LEU A 75 -14.80 -3.39 -10.28
N ASN A 76 -15.66 -2.70 -9.52
CA ASN A 76 -16.49 -1.62 -10.07
C ASN A 76 -15.65 -0.46 -10.62
N LEU A 77 -14.58 -0.06 -9.91
CA LEU A 77 -13.65 0.95 -10.39
C LEU A 77 -12.94 0.53 -11.67
N LEU A 78 -12.51 -0.74 -11.77
CA LEU A 78 -11.86 -1.25 -12.97
C LEU A 78 -12.79 -1.19 -14.19
N ILE A 79 -14.04 -1.65 -14.05
CA ILE A 79 -15.03 -1.59 -15.13
C ILE A 79 -15.32 -0.13 -15.52
N PHE A 80 -15.44 0.76 -14.54
CA PHE A 80 -15.68 2.18 -14.78
C PHE A 80 -14.54 2.86 -15.55
N ILE A 81 -13.28 2.60 -15.17
CA ILE A 81 -12.10 3.15 -15.87
C ILE A 81 -12.00 2.60 -17.30
N LEU A 82 -12.28 1.31 -17.50
CA LEU A 82 -12.32 0.72 -18.84
C LEU A 82 -13.42 1.37 -19.71
N GLY A 83 -14.62 1.58 -19.15
CA GLY A 83 -15.71 2.26 -19.84
C GLY A 83 -15.37 3.69 -20.23
N LEU A 84 -14.80 4.47 -19.30
CA LEU A 84 -14.32 5.83 -19.59
C LEU A 84 -13.26 5.86 -20.69
N LYS A 85 -12.30 4.93 -20.67
CA LYS A 85 -11.25 4.84 -21.70
C LYS A 85 -11.87 4.59 -23.08
N LEU A 86 -12.88 3.72 -23.18
CA LEU A 86 -13.56 3.44 -24.45
C LEU A 86 -14.30 4.68 -24.97
N LEU A 87 -14.99 5.42 -24.10
CA LEU A 87 -15.66 6.68 -24.48
C LEU A 87 -14.66 7.72 -25.01
N PHE A 88 -13.52 7.88 -24.34
CA PHE A 88 -12.46 8.81 -24.75
C PHE A 88 -11.72 8.39 -26.03
N LEU A 89 -11.79 7.11 -26.40
CA LEU A 89 -11.18 6.60 -27.64
C LEU A 89 -12.15 6.69 -28.83
N TYR A 90 -13.46 6.66 -28.56
CA TYR A 90 -14.48 6.80 -29.59
C TYR A 90 -14.73 8.26 -30.00
N ASN A 91 -14.52 9.21 -29.09
CA ASN A 91 -14.62 10.65 -29.32
C ASN A 91 -13.27 11.23 -29.73
#